data_AF-A0A285T1I8-F1
#
_entry.id   AF-A0A285T1I8-F1
#
_cell.length_a   1.000
_cell.length_b   1.000
_cell.length_c   1.000
_cell.angle_alpha   90.00
_cell.angle_beta   90.00
_cell.angle_gamma   90.00
#
_symmetry.space_group_name_H-M   'P 1'
#
loop_
_entity.id
_entity.type
_entity.pdbx_description
1 polymer ?
#
loop_
_entity_poly.entity_id
_entity_poly.type
_entity_poly.pdbx_seq_one_letter_code
_entity_poly.pdbx_strand_id
1 'polypeptide(L)'
;MQQLKLAALDEEDLSVISAQVQDAVLKVGDIRYYPADRHLVLAMNRFAWDGEGSGARTSNERRRSALSFARAERLRAQNIRQDAKDAVLSLLAINFVAADEPAGRIDLVFAGGATLSFDVECIEAQLADLGAAWATEHRPSHETD
;
A
#
# COMPACT_ATOMS: atom_id res chain seq x y z
N MET A 1 -0.41 -12.77 -17.44
CA MET A 1 -0.37 -13.11 -15.99
C MET A 1 -1.65 -12.63 -15.34
N GLN A 2 -2.15 -13.35 -14.34
CA GLN A 2 -3.41 -13.07 -13.66
C GLN A 2 -3.30 -11.80 -12.79
N GLN A 3 -4.33 -10.98 -12.76
CA GLN A 3 -4.42 -9.80 -11.88
C GLN A 3 -4.49 -10.26 -10.41
N LEU A 4 -3.66 -9.65 -9.57
CA LEU A 4 -3.66 -9.95 -8.14
C LEU A 4 -4.87 -9.30 -7.47
N LYS A 5 -5.56 -10.08 -6.64
CA LYS A 5 -6.66 -9.64 -5.77
C LYS A 5 -6.48 -10.29 -4.41
N LEU A 6 -6.27 -9.51 -3.38
CA LEU A 6 -6.10 -9.95 -2.00
C LEU A 6 -7.06 -9.20 -1.09
N ALA A 7 -7.43 -9.85 0.00
CA ALA A 7 -8.11 -9.23 1.12
C ALA A 7 -7.36 -9.60 2.40
N ALA A 8 -7.38 -8.71 3.39
CA ALA A 8 -6.84 -8.99 4.72
C ALA A 8 -7.88 -8.72 5.79
N LEU A 9 -8.07 -9.72 6.66
CA LEU A 9 -8.98 -9.65 7.81
C LEU A 9 -8.25 -9.79 9.16
N ASP A 10 -6.96 -10.07 9.12
CA ASP A 10 -6.07 -10.17 10.27
C ASP A 10 -4.66 -9.62 9.95
N GLU A 11 -3.76 -9.67 10.93
CA GLU A 11 -2.38 -9.17 10.81
C GLU A 11 -1.53 -10.01 9.85
N GLU A 12 -1.77 -11.32 9.77
CA GLU A 12 -1.01 -12.21 8.90
C GLU A 12 -1.32 -11.89 7.43
N ASP A 13 -2.59 -11.78 7.07
CA ASP A 13 -2.99 -11.37 5.73
C ASP A 13 -2.51 -9.95 5.40
N LEU A 14 -2.57 -9.03 6.37
CA LEU A 14 -2.11 -7.66 6.18
C LEU A 14 -0.61 -7.61 5.87
N SER A 15 0.18 -8.51 6.48
CA SER A 15 1.61 -8.65 6.18
C SER A 15 1.86 -9.09 4.73
N VAL A 16 1.01 -9.97 4.18
CA VAL A 16 1.08 -10.38 2.76
C VAL A 16 0.77 -9.21 1.84
N ILE A 17 -0.26 -8.41 2.15
CA ILE A 17 -0.56 -7.19 1.39
C ILE A 17 0.61 -6.21 1.48
N SER A 18 1.18 -6.00 2.67
CA SER A 18 2.34 -5.13 2.92
C SER A 18 3.51 -5.48 2.00
N ALA A 19 3.87 -6.77 1.92
CA ALA A 19 4.92 -7.25 1.01
C ALA A 19 4.57 -7.00 -0.47
N GLN A 20 3.31 -7.22 -0.87
CA GLN A 20 2.86 -7.05 -2.25
C GLN A 20 2.85 -5.59 -2.74
N VAL A 21 2.74 -4.64 -1.81
CA VAL A 21 2.74 -3.20 -2.11
C VAL A 21 4.04 -2.51 -1.71
N GLN A 22 5.03 -3.25 -1.22
CA GLN A 22 6.35 -2.71 -0.98
C GLN A 22 6.92 -2.12 -2.29
N ASP A 23 7.47 -0.91 -2.20
CA ASP A 23 7.97 -0.13 -3.34
C ASP A 23 6.90 0.31 -4.34
N ALA A 24 5.64 0.31 -3.91
CA ALA A 24 4.59 0.97 -4.64
C ALA A 24 4.79 2.48 -4.59
N VAL A 25 4.70 3.09 -5.77
CA VAL A 25 4.84 4.52 -5.95
C VAL A 25 3.48 5.12 -6.24
N LEU A 26 3.13 6.19 -5.55
CA LEU A 26 1.86 6.90 -5.68
C LEU A 26 2.07 8.41 -5.52
N LYS A 27 1.14 9.21 -6.03
CA LYS A 27 1.11 10.65 -5.74
C LYS A 27 0.28 10.92 -4.50
N VAL A 28 0.52 12.06 -3.84
CA VAL A 28 -0.37 12.55 -2.76
C VAL A 28 -1.82 12.69 -3.26
N GLY A 29 -2.02 13.08 -4.52
CA GLY A 29 -3.35 13.15 -5.15
C GLY A 29 -4.02 11.81 -5.42
N ASP A 30 -3.30 10.68 -5.34
CA ASP A 30 -3.86 9.34 -5.49
C ASP A 30 -4.49 8.80 -4.18
N ILE A 31 -4.32 9.50 -3.05
CA ILE A 31 -4.90 9.14 -1.75
C ILE A 31 -6.27 9.81 -1.62
N ARG A 32 -7.32 9.00 -1.42
CA ARG A 32 -8.69 9.47 -1.20
C ARG A 32 -9.27 8.88 0.05
N TYR A 33 -9.76 9.75 0.92
CA TYR A 33 -10.50 9.36 2.12
C TYR A 33 -11.94 9.84 2.00
N TYR A 34 -12.88 8.94 2.29
CA TYR A 34 -14.31 9.18 2.30
C TYR A 34 -14.81 9.07 3.76
N PRO A 35 -14.87 10.19 4.51
CA PRO A 35 -15.16 10.13 5.94
C PRO A 35 -16.56 9.59 6.26
N ALA A 36 -17.55 9.91 5.42
CA ALA A 36 -18.93 9.43 5.58
C ALA A 36 -19.02 7.90 5.49
N ASP A 37 -18.20 7.30 4.62
CA ASP A 37 -18.14 5.85 4.41
C ASP A 37 -17.04 5.18 5.25
N ARG A 38 -16.25 5.98 5.98
CA ARG A 38 -15.04 5.54 6.70
C ARG A 38 -14.12 4.70 5.82
N HIS A 39 -13.91 5.14 4.58
CA HIS A 39 -13.20 4.35 3.57
C HIS A 39 -11.98 5.11 3.04
N LEU A 40 -10.81 4.48 3.10
CA LEU A 40 -9.56 5.01 2.57
C LEU A 40 -9.16 4.23 1.32
N VAL A 41 -8.76 4.92 0.25
CA VAL A 41 -8.31 4.31 -1.02
C VAL A 41 -7.02 4.97 -1.47
N LEU A 42 -6.05 4.16 -1.88
CA LEU A 42 -4.79 4.57 -2.47
C LEU A 42 -4.65 3.92 -3.84
N ALA A 43 -4.56 4.72 -4.89
CA ALA A 43 -4.16 4.22 -6.20
C ALA A 43 -2.63 4.31 -6.33
N MET A 44 -1.99 3.25 -6.82
CA MET A 44 -0.53 3.15 -6.81
C MET A 44 0.00 2.33 -7.98
N ASN A 45 1.30 2.45 -8.22
CA ASN A 45 2.04 1.61 -9.16
C ASN A 45 2.93 0.67 -8.35
N ARG A 46 2.42 -0.52 -8.01
CA ARG A 46 3.18 -1.53 -7.25
C ARG A 46 4.23 -2.19 -8.14
N PHE A 47 5.34 -2.61 -7.54
CA PHE A 47 6.31 -3.48 -8.20
C PHE A 47 5.80 -4.92 -8.13
N ALA A 48 5.83 -5.66 -9.23
CA ALA A 48 5.34 -7.03 -9.28
C ALA A 48 6.43 -7.99 -8.83
N TRP A 49 6.51 -8.23 -7.53
CA TRP A 49 7.44 -9.20 -6.91
C TRP A 49 7.15 -10.66 -7.30
N ASP A 50 5.93 -10.93 -7.79
CA ASP A 50 5.41 -12.26 -8.16
C ASP A 50 6.26 -13.03 -9.20
N GLY A 51 7.14 -12.35 -9.94
CA GLY A 51 8.03 -12.95 -10.93
C GLY A 51 9.32 -13.55 -10.35
N GLU A 52 9.65 -13.25 -9.10
CA GLU A 52 10.88 -13.68 -8.43
C GLU A 52 10.76 -15.16 -8.00
N GLY A 53 11.60 -16.03 -8.59
CA GLY A 53 11.67 -17.47 -8.24
C GLY A 53 11.30 -18.44 -9.35
N SER A 54 10.74 -17.98 -10.49
CA SER A 54 10.34 -18.86 -11.60
C SER A 54 11.48 -19.34 -12.50
N GLY A 55 12.74 -18.96 -12.22
CA GLY A 55 13.93 -19.36 -13.02
C GLY A 55 14.02 -18.75 -14.42
N ALA A 56 12.93 -18.19 -14.94
CA ALA A 56 12.93 -17.37 -16.15
C ALA A 56 13.37 -15.94 -15.82
N ARG A 57 14.16 -15.32 -16.72
CA ARG A 57 14.39 -13.86 -16.70
C ARG A 57 13.07 -13.17 -17.04
N THR A 58 12.18 -13.05 -16.07
CA THR A 58 11.01 -12.18 -16.17
C THR A 58 11.52 -10.75 -16.07
N SER A 59 11.19 -9.92 -17.06
CA SER A 59 11.41 -8.48 -16.98
C SER A 59 10.73 -7.96 -15.72
N ASN A 60 11.37 -7.05 -14.99
CA ASN A 60 10.70 -6.41 -13.87
C ASN A 60 9.43 -5.70 -14.38
N GLU A 61 8.36 -5.75 -13.60
CA GLU A 61 7.07 -5.19 -14.00
C GLU A 61 6.52 -4.29 -12.90
N ARG A 62 5.76 -3.28 -13.32
CA ARG A 62 4.88 -2.53 -12.44
C ARG A 62 3.44 -2.72 -12.85
N ARG A 63 2.55 -2.65 -11.87
CA ARG A 63 1.11 -2.80 -12.05
C ARG A 63 0.40 -1.63 -11.39
N ARG A 64 -0.60 -1.08 -12.10
CA ARG A 64 -1.52 -0.11 -11.50
C ARG A 64 -2.46 -0.89 -10.61
N SER A 65 -2.50 -0.55 -9.33
CA SER A 65 -3.28 -1.24 -8.32
C SER A 65 -3.99 -0.24 -7.41
N ALA A 66 -5.04 -0.69 -6.75
CA ALA A 66 -5.71 0.03 -5.67
C ALA A 66 -5.61 -0.77 -4.37
N LEU A 67 -5.23 -0.08 -3.30
CA LEU A 67 -5.32 -0.57 -1.93
C LEU A 67 -6.42 0.22 -1.23
N SER A 68 -7.35 -0.46 -0.57
CA SER A 68 -8.39 0.18 0.22
C SER A 68 -8.50 -0.41 1.61
N PHE A 69 -8.93 0.44 2.55
CA PHE A 69 -9.22 0.08 3.92
C PHE A 69 -10.64 0.53 4.25
N ALA A 70 -11.44 -0.41 4.75
CA ALA A 70 -12.74 -0.09 5.33
C ALA A 70 -12.57 0.33 6.79
N ARG A 71 -13.57 1.06 7.31
CA ARG A 71 -13.67 1.43 8.72
C ARG A 71 -12.46 2.21 9.23
N ALA A 72 -11.84 2.96 8.33
CA ALA A 72 -10.72 3.85 8.60
C ALA A 72 -11.24 5.15 9.23
N GLU A 73 -10.75 5.45 10.42
CA GLU A 73 -11.15 6.62 11.19
C GLU A 73 -9.94 7.49 11.55
N ARG A 74 -10.22 8.78 11.78
CA ARG A 74 -9.25 9.74 12.30
C ARG A 74 -7.93 9.77 11.51
N LEU A 75 -8.00 9.78 10.18
CA LEU A 75 -6.83 9.83 9.31
C LEU A 75 -5.88 10.98 9.68
N ARG A 76 -4.58 10.68 9.82
CA ARG A 76 -3.50 11.61 10.16
C ARG A 76 -2.34 11.42 9.20
N ALA A 77 -1.74 12.53 8.79
CA ALA A 77 -0.56 12.52 7.93
C ALA A 77 0.60 13.22 8.63
N GLN A 78 1.78 12.61 8.59
CA GLN A 78 3.03 13.16 9.12
C GLN A 78 4.04 13.27 7.98
N ASN A 79 4.71 14.41 7.88
CA ASN A 79 5.69 14.71 6.82
C ASN A 79 5.15 14.55 5.38
N ILE A 80 3.83 14.66 5.19
CA ILE A 80 3.18 14.69 3.88
C ILE A 80 2.56 16.07 3.67
N ARG A 81 3.05 16.79 2.66
CA ARG A 81 2.44 18.05 2.21
C ARG A 81 1.18 17.76 1.41
N GLN A 82 0.02 17.82 2.06
CA GLN A 82 -1.26 17.40 1.49
C GLN A 82 -1.75 18.27 0.31
N ASP A 83 -1.26 19.50 0.20
CA ASP A 83 -1.53 20.44 -0.89
C ASP A 83 -0.69 20.15 -2.15
N ALA A 84 0.49 19.54 -2.00
CA ALA A 84 1.37 19.16 -3.09
C ALA A 84 0.91 17.86 -3.79
N LYS A 85 -0.22 17.92 -4.52
CA LYS A 85 -0.89 16.74 -5.11
C LYS A 85 -0.03 15.91 -6.07
N ASP A 86 0.97 16.51 -6.72
CA ASP A 86 1.90 15.81 -7.61
C ASP A 86 3.13 15.23 -6.91
N ALA A 87 3.32 15.51 -5.61
CA ALA A 87 4.42 14.95 -4.85
C ALA A 87 4.29 13.42 -4.79
N VAL A 88 5.41 12.74 -5.05
CA VAL A 88 5.49 11.29 -5.11
C VAL A 88 5.88 10.73 -3.75
N LEU A 89 5.18 9.69 -3.33
CA LEU A 89 5.44 8.88 -2.14
C LEU A 89 5.85 7.47 -2.59
N SER A 90 6.74 6.82 -1.83
CA SER A 90 7.13 5.43 -2.02
C SER A 90 6.78 4.64 -0.77
N LEU A 91 5.82 3.73 -0.87
CA LEU A 91 5.34 2.91 0.25
C LEU A 91 6.36 1.83 0.58
N LEU A 92 6.79 1.79 1.84
CA LEU A 92 7.78 0.84 2.33
C LEU A 92 7.14 -0.29 3.13
N ALA A 93 6.15 0.02 3.96
CA ALA A 93 5.49 -0.95 4.81
C ALA A 93 4.09 -0.50 5.21
N ILE A 94 3.24 -1.48 5.50
CA ILE A 94 1.99 -1.34 6.24
C ILE A 94 2.17 -2.03 7.58
N ASN A 95 2.00 -1.30 8.67
CA ASN A 95 2.12 -1.82 10.03
C ASN A 95 0.77 -1.71 10.73
N PHE A 96 0.45 -2.72 11.55
CA PHE A 96 -0.67 -2.67 12.48
C PHE A 96 -0.14 -2.59 13.91
N VAL A 97 -0.77 -1.76 14.72
CA VAL A 97 -0.50 -1.64 16.16
C VAL A 97 -1.81 -1.90 16.88
N ALA A 98 -1.91 -3.05 17.52
CA ALA A 98 -3.08 -3.45 18.30
C ALA A 98 -3.38 -2.44 19.42
N ALA A 99 -4.66 -2.22 19.68
CA ALA A 99 -5.17 -1.45 20.82
C ALA A 99 -6.13 -2.36 21.62
N ASP A 100 -7.42 -2.01 21.69
CA ASP A 100 -8.46 -2.87 22.25
C ASP A 100 -8.94 -3.86 21.16
N GLU A 101 -8.31 -5.03 21.07
CA GLU A 101 -8.60 -6.03 20.04
C GLU A 101 -10.11 -6.26 19.81
N PRO A 102 -10.59 -6.30 18.55
CA PRO A 102 -9.82 -6.35 17.30
C PRO A 102 -9.39 -4.98 16.76
N ALA A 103 -9.61 -3.90 17.51
CA ALA A 103 -9.27 -2.55 17.07
C ALA A 103 -7.76 -2.27 17.15
N GLY A 104 -7.32 -1.31 16.35
CA GLY A 104 -5.94 -0.86 16.37
C GLY A 104 -5.70 0.32 15.45
N ARG A 105 -4.42 0.57 15.17
CA ARG A 105 -3.97 1.62 14.27
C ARG A 105 -3.20 1.01 13.11
N ILE A 106 -3.52 1.43 11.89
CA ILE A 106 -2.72 1.12 10.70
C ILE A 106 -1.83 2.32 10.38
N ASP A 107 -0.55 2.04 10.18
CA ASP A 107 0.47 3.00 9.78
C ASP A 107 1.01 2.62 8.38
N LEU A 108 0.78 3.47 7.38
CA LEU A 108 1.41 3.39 6.06
C LEU A 108 2.71 4.19 6.09
N VAL A 109 3.84 3.49 6.03
CA VAL A 109 5.18 4.08 6.13
C VAL A 109 5.75 4.31 4.75
N PHE A 110 6.16 5.54 4.46
CA PHE A 110 6.75 5.93 3.19
C PHE A 110 8.24 6.28 3.34
N ALA A 111 8.99 6.13 2.26
CA ALA A 111 10.36 6.58 2.18
C ALA A 111 10.48 8.08 2.49
N GLY A 112 11.60 8.49 3.08
CA GLY A 112 11.82 9.86 3.54
C GLY A 112 11.09 10.21 4.85
N GLY A 113 10.63 9.21 5.61
CA GLY A 113 10.05 9.40 6.94
C GLY A 113 8.64 9.99 6.95
N ALA A 114 7.92 9.86 5.84
CA ALA A 114 6.51 10.22 5.74
C ALA A 114 5.63 9.07 6.20
N THR A 115 4.52 9.37 6.88
CA THR A 115 3.60 8.36 7.41
C THR A 115 2.15 8.82 7.27
N LEU A 116 1.26 7.90 6.88
CA LEU A 116 -0.18 8.09 6.95
C LEU A 116 -0.77 7.07 7.92
N SER A 117 -1.42 7.54 8.99
CA SER A 117 -1.92 6.71 10.09
C SER A 117 -3.42 6.89 10.28
N PHE A 118 -4.14 5.81 10.57
CA PHE A 118 -5.58 5.84 10.85
C PHE A 118 -5.98 4.75 11.84
N ASP A 119 -7.03 5.03 12.60
CA ASP A 119 -7.61 4.06 13.54
C ASP A 119 -8.56 3.14 12.76
N VAL A 120 -8.65 1.87 13.14
CA VAL A 120 -9.58 0.89 12.58
C VAL A 120 -10.26 0.11 13.71
N GLU A 121 -11.55 -0.19 13.56
CA GLU A 121 -12.25 -1.08 14.49
C GLU A 121 -11.85 -2.55 14.32
N CYS A 122 -11.38 -2.92 13.13
CA CYS A 122 -10.71 -4.18 12.81
C CYS A 122 -9.95 -4.05 11.49
N ILE A 123 -9.06 -4.99 11.19
CA ILE A 123 -8.38 -5.05 9.90
C ILE A 123 -9.39 -5.47 8.82
N GLU A 124 -9.60 -4.59 7.84
CA GLU A 124 -10.30 -4.92 6.60
C GLU A 124 -9.66 -4.14 5.45
N ALA A 125 -8.74 -4.81 4.75
CA ALA A 125 -8.03 -4.24 3.62
C ALA A 125 -8.27 -5.05 2.35
N GLN A 126 -8.23 -4.38 1.19
CA GLN A 126 -8.36 -5.00 -0.12
C GLN A 126 -7.31 -4.44 -1.08
N LEU A 127 -6.59 -5.31 -1.78
CA LEU A 127 -5.64 -4.96 -2.83
C LEU A 127 -6.10 -5.56 -4.15
N ALA A 128 -6.16 -4.76 -5.21
CA ALA A 128 -6.49 -5.24 -6.55
C ALA A 128 -5.66 -4.57 -7.65
N ASP A 129 -5.15 -5.36 -8.58
CA ASP A 129 -4.59 -4.87 -9.84
C ASP A 129 -5.72 -4.39 -10.77
N LEU A 130 -5.57 -3.20 -11.36
CA LEU A 130 -6.61 -2.50 -12.12
C LEU A 130 -6.47 -2.63 -13.65
N GLY A 131 -5.44 -3.31 -14.14
CA GLY A 131 -5.13 -3.32 -15.58
C GLY A 131 -3.96 -4.22 -15.96
N ALA A 132 -3.40 -3.96 -17.13
CA ALA A 132 -2.21 -4.66 -17.62
C ALA A 132 -0.93 -4.20 -16.90
N ALA A 133 0.02 -5.12 -16.76
CA ALA A 133 1.37 -4.81 -16.29
C ALA A 133 2.18 -4.11 -17.38
N TRP A 134 3.17 -3.31 -16.98
CA TRP A 134 4.19 -2.77 -17.89
C TRP A 134 5.58 -3.06 -17.38
N ALA A 135 6.52 -3.29 -18.31
CA ALA A 135 7.91 -3.56 -17.98
C ALA A 135 8.61 -2.31 -17.41
N THR A 136 9.56 -2.53 -16.51
CA THR A 136 10.45 -1.50 -15.97
C THR A 136 11.88 -2.04 -15.93
N GLU A 137 12.87 -1.21 -16.23
CA GLU A 137 14.28 -1.57 -16.05
C GLU A 137 14.72 -1.35 -14.59
N HIS A 138 14.05 -0.42 -13.90
CA HIS A 138 14.36 -0.07 -12.52
C HIS A 138 13.71 -1.04 -11.54
N ARG A 139 14.56 -1.85 -10.90
CA ARG A 139 14.23 -2.65 -9.71
C ARG A 139 14.51 -1.83 -8.45
N PRO A 140 13.59 -1.76 -7.48
CA PRO A 140 13.88 -1.18 -6.17
C PRO A 140 15.04 -1.90 -5.48
N SER A 141 15.94 -1.15 -4.84
CA SER A 141 17.01 -1.68 -4.01
C SER A 141 17.01 -0.94 -2.68
N HIS A 142 16.94 -1.70 -1.59
CA HIS A 142 17.13 -1.17 -0.23
C HIS A 142 18.32 -1.88 0.39
N GLU A 143 19.23 -1.12 0.97
CA GLU A 143 20.23 -1.70 1.86
C GLU A 143 19.51 -2.12 3.15
N THR A 144 19.56 -3.41 3.47
CA THR A 144 19.23 -3.87 4.82
C THR A 144 20.41 -3.51 5.71
N ASP A 145 20.28 -2.42 6.45
CA ASP A 145 21.17 -2.09 7.57
C ASP A 145 21.08 -3.16 8.68
#